data_AF-X1B5R1-F1
#
_entry.id   AF-X1B5R1-F1
#
_cell.length_a   1.000
_cell.length_b   1.000
_cell.length_c   1.000
_cell.angle_alpha   90.00
_cell.angle_beta   90.00
_cell.angle_gamma   90.00
#
_symmetry.space_group_name_H-M   'P 1'
#
loop_
_entity.id
_entity.type
_entity.pdbx_description
1 polymer ?
#
loop_
_entity_poly.entity_id
_entity_poly.type
_entity_poly.pdbx_seq_one_letter_code
_entity_poly.pdbx_strand_id
1 'polypeptide(L)'
;RMIISDRQLNTPLFILDVNPSTAPTITGNLRLQTGSPAINAGNNSFVTIPTGLDGDERIIGCIVDMGAYETMGIPCQIFMPLIFR
;
A
#
# COMPACT_ATOMS: atom_id res chain seq x y z
N ARG A 1 -22.13 -8.25 23.18
CA ARG A 1 -21.34 -9.14 22.30
C ARG A 1 -20.92 -8.32 21.11
N MET A 2 -19.73 -7.72 21.25
CA MET A 2 -19.13 -6.78 20.32
C MET A 2 -18.63 -7.58 19.12
N ILE A 3 -19.51 -7.78 18.15
CA ILE A 3 -19.11 -8.19 16.80
C ILE A 3 -18.70 -6.90 16.09
N ILE A 4 -17.61 -6.27 16.57
CA ILE A 4 -16.77 -5.56 15.63
C ILE A 4 -15.99 -6.68 14.97
N SER A 5 -16.58 -7.23 13.91
CA SER A 5 -15.83 -7.84 12.85
C SER A 5 -14.86 -6.76 12.38
N ASP A 6 -13.70 -6.76 13.00
CA ASP A 6 -12.50 -6.11 12.52
C ASP A 6 -12.12 -6.61 11.12
N ARG A 7 -12.82 -7.57 10.52
CA ARG A 7 -12.59 -8.02 9.14
C ARG A 7 -12.96 -7.00 8.02
N GLN A 8 -12.82 -5.71 8.31
CA GLN A 8 -12.50 -4.65 7.35
C GLN A 8 -11.11 -4.00 7.58
N LEU A 9 -10.28 -4.45 8.56
CA LEU A 9 -9.10 -3.73 9.07
C LEU A 9 -7.76 -4.04 8.39
N ASN A 10 -7.72 -4.80 7.29
CA ASN A 10 -6.48 -5.05 6.53
C ASN A 10 -6.50 -4.34 5.17
N THR A 11 -7.11 -3.16 5.08
CA THR A 11 -6.95 -2.26 3.93
C THR A 11 -6.19 -1.03 4.38
N PRO A 12 -4.88 -0.92 4.10
CA PRO A 12 -4.14 -1.59 3.02
C PRO A 12 -3.74 -3.04 3.34
N LEU A 13 -3.70 -3.90 2.32
CA LEU A 13 -3.24 -5.30 2.45
C LEU A 13 -1.70 -5.33 2.56
N PHE A 14 -1.13 -5.08 3.75
CA PHE A 14 0.33 -5.17 3.93
C PHE A 14 0.80 -6.64 4.04
N ILE A 15 2.07 -6.90 3.71
CA ILE A 15 2.68 -8.24 3.83
C ILE A 15 2.68 -8.70 5.29
N LEU A 16 2.99 -7.80 6.22
CA LEU A 16 2.88 -8.06 7.65
C LEU A 16 2.50 -6.78 8.39
N ASP A 17 1.25 -6.72 8.83
CA ASP A 17 0.75 -5.66 9.70
C ASP A 17 1.44 -5.69 11.06
N VAL A 18 1.60 -4.50 11.66
CA VAL A 18 2.01 -4.35 13.05
C VAL A 18 1.02 -3.44 13.76
N ASN A 19 0.69 -3.75 15.02
CA ASN A 19 -0.23 -2.91 15.77
C ASN A 19 0.39 -1.53 16.00
N PRO A 20 -0.23 -0.43 15.51
CA PRO A 20 0.33 0.90 15.67
C PRO A 20 0.42 1.33 17.15
N SER A 21 -0.41 0.77 18.05
CA SER A 21 -0.35 1.08 19.48
C SER A 21 0.91 0.56 20.17
N THR A 22 1.69 -0.29 19.50
CA THR A 22 2.97 -0.82 20.02
C THR A 22 4.18 -0.10 19.44
N ALA A 23 3.98 1.02 18.72
CA ALA A 23 5.08 1.84 18.24
C ALA A 23 5.82 2.58 19.39
N PRO A 24 7.14 2.86 19.25
CA PRO A 24 7.99 2.50 18.12
C PRO A 24 8.34 1.01 18.13
N THR A 25 8.40 0.42 16.93
CA THR A 25 8.79 -0.97 16.72
C THR A 25 9.65 -1.08 15.46
N ILE A 26 10.53 -2.08 15.43
CA ILE A 26 11.31 -2.46 14.25
C ILE A 26 10.70 -3.66 13.51
N THR A 27 9.55 -4.15 13.97
CA THR A 27 8.84 -5.29 13.39
C THR A 27 7.81 -4.84 12.34
N GLY A 28 7.35 -5.80 11.51
CA GLY A 28 6.37 -5.56 10.45
C GLY A 28 6.98 -5.53 9.06
N ASN A 29 6.12 -5.56 8.04
CA ASN A 29 6.48 -5.34 6.64
C ASN A 29 5.31 -4.62 5.96
N LEU A 30 5.41 -3.29 5.91
CA LEU A 30 4.38 -2.39 5.39
C LEU A 30 4.43 -2.23 3.85
N ARG A 31 5.08 -3.16 3.13
CA ARG A 31 4.92 -3.26 1.67
C ARG A 31 3.55 -3.86 1.35
N LEU A 32 2.96 -3.41 0.24
CA LEU A 32 1.64 -3.87 -0.20
C LEU A 32 1.72 -5.27 -0.85
N GLN A 33 0.72 -6.10 -0.60
CA GLN A 33 0.48 -7.34 -1.33
C GLN A 33 -0.23 -7.06 -2.67
N THR A 34 -0.07 -7.97 -3.63
CA THR A 34 -0.80 -7.93 -4.91
C THR A 34 -2.31 -7.85 -4.66
N GLY A 35 -2.97 -6.90 -5.34
CA GLY A 35 -4.41 -6.66 -5.20
C GLY A 35 -4.79 -5.73 -4.04
N SER A 36 -3.81 -5.15 -3.33
CA SER A 36 -4.09 -4.10 -2.35
C SER A 36 -4.81 -2.91 -2.99
N PRO A 37 -5.88 -2.37 -2.36
CA PRO A 37 -6.56 -1.17 -2.86
C PRO A 37 -5.70 0.10 -2.75
N ALA A 38 -4.54 0.01 -2.09
CA ALA A 38 -3.58 1.11 -2.00
C ALA A 38 -2.64 1.21 -3.20
N ILE A 39 -2.63 0.23 -4.10
CA ILE A 39 -1.82 0.25 -5.32
C ILE A 39 -2.42 1.26 -6.32
N ASN A 40 -1.59 2.14 -6.90
CA ASN A 40 -1.96 3.19 -7.84
C ASN A 40 -3.14 4.07 -7.35
N ALA A 41 -3.23 4.30 -6.05
CA ALA A 41 -4.38 4.95 -5.42
C ALA A 41 -4.07 6.33 -4.80
N GLY A 42 -2.81 6.77 -4.84
CA GLY A 42 -2.40 8.07 -4.33
C GLY A 42 -2.53 9.19 -5.36
N ASN A 43 -2.00 10.37 -5.00
CA ASN A 43 -2.02 11.55 -5.86
C ASN A 43 -0.59 12.05 -6.10
N ASN A 44 -0.15 12.00 -7.35
CA ASN A 44 1.20 12.39 -7.76
C ASN A 44 1.54 13.85 -7.43
N SER A 45 0.55 14.75 -7.36
CA SER A 45 0.77 16.16 -7.00
C SER A 45 1.29 16.34 -5.57
N PHE A 46 1.14 15.34 -4.71
CA PHE A 46 1.70 15.37 -3.35
C PHE A 46 3.10 14.75 -3.25
N VAL A 47 3.63 14.21 -4.34
CA VAL A 47 4.99 13.67 -4.37
C VAL A 47 5.97 14.84 -4.56
N THR A 48 6.46 15.38 -3.44
CA THR A 48 7.44 16.49 -3.44
C THR A 48 8.89 16.00 -3.39
N ILE A 49 9.10 14.72 -3.10
CA ILE A 49 10.41 14.08 -3.00
C ILE A 49 10.43 12.92 -3.99
N PRO A 50 11.46 12.80 -4.85
CA PRO A 50 11.47 11.82 -5.93
C PRO A 50 11.69 10.38 -5.45
N THR A 51 12.25 10.16 -4.26
CA THR A 51 12.66 8.83 -3.78
C THR A 51 11.94 8.39 -2.49
N GLY A 52 11.64 7.09 -2.43
CA GLY A 52 11.04 6.37 -1.30
C GLY A 52 12.03 6.00 -0.22
N LEU A 53 11.52 5.32 0.82
CA LEU A 53 12.32 4.90 1.96
C LEU A 53 13.34 3.79 1.62
N ASP A 54 13.13 3.08 0.52
CA ASP A 54 14.04 2.09 -0.06
C ASP A 54 15.03 2.69 -1.07
N GLY A 55 14.95 4.00 -1.34
CA GLY A 55 15.77 4.67 -2.34
C GLY A 55 15.27 4.54 -3.77
N ASP A 56 14.17 3.81 -3.98
CA ASP A 56 13.50 3.69 -5.27
C ASP A 56 12.67 4.95 -5.59
N GLU A 57 12.26 5.16 -6.83
CA GLU A 57 11.39 6.28 -7.19
C GLU A 57 10.04 6.19 -6.48
N ARG A 58 9.47 7.33 -6.07
CA ARG A 58 8.13 7.40 -5.43
C ARG A 58 6.97 7.17 -6.37
N ILE A 59 7.20 7.06 -7.67
CA ILE A 59 6.16 6.80 -8.67
C ILE A 59 6.72 5.75 -9.60
N ILE A 60 6.30 4.50 -9.40
CA ILE A 60 6.70 3.41 -10.29
C ILE A 60 5.48 3.03 -11.13
N GLY A 61 5.48 3.50 -12.39
CA GLY A 61 4.32 3.38 -13.28
C GLY A 61 3.65 4.74 -13.51
N CYS A 62 2.35 4.85 -13.22
CA CYS A 62 1.57 6.06 -13.50
C CYS A 62 1.10 6.82 -12.26
N ILE A 63 0.72 6.12 -11.19
CA ILE A 63 0.13 6.72 -9.99
C ILE A 63 0.88 6.20 -8.77
N VAL A 64 1.27 7.10 -7.86
CA VAL A 64 1.90 6.75 -6.59
C VAL A 64 1.01 5.82 -5.76
N ASP A 65 1.59 4.82 -5.11
CA ASP A 65 0.89 3.96 -4.16
C ASP A 65 0.60 4.74 -2.86
N MET A 66 -0.51 4.41 -2.20
CA MET A 66 -0.76 4.92 -0.85
C MET A 66 0.14 4.20 0.15
N GLY A 67 1.13 4.91 0.66
CA GLY A 67 2.02 4.39 1.70
C GLY A 67 3.44 4.95 1.59
N ALA A 68 4.36 4.30 2.30
CA ALA A 68 5.77 4.69 2.30
C ALA A 68 6.60 3.98 1.21
N TYR A 69 6.07 2.90 0.63
CA TYR A 69 6.74 2.02 -0.33
C TYR A 69 5.88 1.89 -1.59
N GLU A 70 6.53 1.87 -2.74
CA GLU A 70 5.91 1.55 -4.03
C GLU A 70 5.94 0.03 -4.30
N THR A 71 4.95 -0.46 -5.03
CA THR A 71 4.93 -1.82 -5.56
C THR A 71 5.70 -1.89 -6.88
N MET A 72 6.67 -2.81 -6.92
CA MET A 72 7.55 -2.99 -8.08
C MET A 72 6.86 -3.82 -9.18
N GLY A 73 7.16 -3.51 -10.44
CA GLY A 73 6.82 -4.39 -11.57
C GLY A 73 5.33 -4.41 -11.94
N ILE A 74 4.52 -3.50 -11.41
CA ILE A 74 3.14 -3.31 -11.84
C ILE A 74 3.16 -2.26 -12.96
N PRO A 75 2.93 -2.64 -14.23
CA PRO A 75 2.77 -1.65 -15.29
C PRO A 75 1.54 -0.80 -14.97
N CYS A 76 1.51 0.43 -15.48
CA CYS A 76 0.36 1.33 -15.40
C CYS A 76 -0.93 0.62 -15.86
N GLN A 77 -1.62 -0.02 -14.92
CA GLN A 77 -2.85 -0.75 -15.13
C GLN A 77 -3.85 -0.19 -14.14
N ILE A 78 -4.85 0.48 -14.69
CA ILE A 78 -6.14 0.71 -14.04
C ILE A 78 -6.57 -0.60 -13.39
N PHE A 79 -6.60 -0.63 -12.06
CA PHE A 79 -7.09 -1.75 -11.28
C PHE A 79 -8.53 -2.04 -11.74
N MET A 80 -8.67 -3.00 -12.66
CA MET A 80 -9.98 -3.53 -13.00
C MET A 80 -10.42 -4.35 -11.77
N PRO A 81 -11.51 -3.97 -11.08
CA PRO A 81 -11.98 -4.75 -9.96
C PRO A 81 -12.24 -6.18 -10.46
N LEU A 82 -11.74 -7.16 -9.71
CA LEU A 82 -11.76 -8.57 -10.04
C LEU A 82 -13.19 -9.08 -10.29
N ILE A 83 -13.67 -8.95 -11.52
CA ILE A 83 -14.86 -9.62 -12.03
C ILE A 83 -14.44 -10.35 -13.32
N PHE A 84 -14.30 -11.66 -13.18
CA PHE A 84 -13.94 -12.68 -14.16
C PHE A 84 -12.48 -12.74 -14.67
N ARG A 85 -11.73 -13.70 -14.14
CA ARG A 85 -11.07 -14.72 -14.97
C ARG A 85 -11.11 -16.08 -14.27
#